data_AF-A0A843W0K2-F1
#
_entry.id   AF-A0A843W0K2-F1
#
_cell.length_a   1.000
_cell.length_b   1.000
_cell.length_c   1.000
_cell.angle_alpha   90.00
_cell.angle_beta   90.00
_cell.angle_gamma   90.00
#
_symmetry.space_group_name_H-M   'P 1'
#
loop_
_entity.id
_entity.type
_entity.pdbx_description
1 polymer ?
#
loop_
_entity_poly.entity_id
_entity_poly.type
_entity_poly.pdbx_seq_one_letter_code
_entity_poly.pdbx_strand_id
1 'polypeptide(L)'
;MGSTVAEQKELPVLAVQHACEEGHVQTMDSKRDQPEKTDGAADPPLISEPGPSRRTGLFVFFKDARHVLKLDELGLEVARIAVPAALALAADPLASLVDTAFIGRIGPVELAGVGVSIAIFNQVSRIAIYPIVSVTTSFVAEEHTAMENTAILENEDLEKACAASAGGGDVKTYDSKTECSSPPLANGNTDVTKLESKKYIPSVSSALVVGTVLGLVQTILLMFAAKPLLHLMGVKSGSPMLVPARQYLRLRALGAPAVLLSLAMQGVFRGFKDTKTPLFATVAGDVTNIILDPILIFSLHLGVTGAAIAHVVSQYLISLILLWRLVIRVDIIPPSISDLKFSRTEVLTWAGFLLLARVTAVTFCVTLATSLAAHHGPIPMAAFQICLQVWMSTSLLADGLAVAGQAILASSFAKGDHQKAVAAASRVLQLSIVLGLGLASMIGVGMQFGSGVFTKDDKVLKLIHAALPFVASTQPVNSVAFVFDGIMFGASDYIFSAYSMVAVAIISIVCLFLLSSSHGFIGIWIALTIYISLRMLAGRGLQGDRGPSSAIDRSIHRLALLFVLLCAKGGEIFFTRPSGQPGGRGIATGRPDWSAARAPHAELCVGPAWPTIQVGPRHFNVGPGNRAAV
;
A
#
# COMPACT_ATOMS: atom_id res chain seq x y z
N MET A 1 -2.61 -6.85 -63.74
CA MET A 1 -1.54 -6.04 -64.37
C MET A 1 -1.18 -4.92 -63.39
N GLY A 2 0.03 -4.99 -62.82
CA GLY A 2 0.69 -3.86 -62.15
C GLY A 2 0.34 -3.58 -60.67
N SER A 3 0.86 -4.39 -59.76
CA SER A 3 1.06 -4.08 -58.33
C SER A 3 2.50 -3.64 -58.08
N THR A 4 2.72 -2.61 -57.26
CA THR A 4 4.00 -2.21 -56.61
C THR A 4 3.59 -1.14 -55.58
N VAL A 5 3.44 -1.40 -54.28
CA VAL A 5 4.34 -1.89 -53.22
C VAL A 5 5.67 -1.15 -53.21
N ALA A 6 5.72 -0.06 -52.45
CA ALA A 6 6.93 0.53 -51.89
C ALA A 6 6.94 0.22 -50.39
N GLU A 7 7.95 -0.56 -50.02
CA GLU A 7 8.22 -1.14 -48.71
C GLU A 7 8.81 -0.06 -47.78
N GLN A 8 8.14 0.20 -46.66
CA GLN A 8 8.59 1.13 -45.63
C GLN A 8 9.34 0.31 -44.57
N LYS A 9 10.65 0.57 -44.46
CA LYS A 9 11.57 -0.04 -43.48
C LYS A 9 11.09 0.22 -42.05
N GLU A 10 10.64 -0.83 -41.37
CA GLU A 10 10.50 -0.85 -39.92
C GLU A 10 11.88 -1.03 -39.25
N LEU A 11 12.19 -0.20 -38.24
CA LEU A 11 13.28 -0.45 -37.29
C LEU A 11 12.83 -1.52 -36.28
N PRO A 12 13.63 -2.57 -36.00
CA PRO A 12 13.26 -3.58 -35.02
C PRO A 12 13.77 -3.18 -33.63
N VAL A 13 12.91 -2.61 -32.78
CA VAL A 13 13.18 -2.46 -31.33
C VAL A 13 12.49 -3.57 -30.50
N LEU A 14 11.69 -4.43 -31.15
CA LEU A 14 10.96 -5.54 -30.51
C LEU A 14 11.69 -6.89 -30.52
N ALA A 15 12.91 -6.97 -31.05
CA ALA A 15 13.67 -8.24 -31.13
C ALA A 15 14.41 -8.62 -29.83
N VAL A 16 14.48 -7.74 -28.82
CA VAL A 16 15.18 -8.03 -27.56
C VAL A 16 14.29 -8.71 -26.51
N GLN A 17 12.97 -8.73 -26.70
CA GLN A 17 12.03 -9.39 -25.76
C GLN A 17 11.67 -10.83 -26.12
N HIS A 18 12.05 -11.33 -27.30
CA HIS A 18 11.79 -12.71 -27.72
C HIS A 18 13.05 -13.61 -27.80
N ALA A 19 14.24 -13.08 -27.51
CA ALA A 19 15.50 -13.82 -27.63
C ALA A 19 15.96 -14.56 -26.34
N CYS A 20 15.14 -14.57 -25.27
CA CYS A 20 15.49 -15.25 -24.00
C CYS A 20 14.82 -16.62 -23.81
N GLU A 21 14.06 -17.14 -24.78
CA GLU A 21 13.34 -18.42 -24.64
C GLU A 21 13.88 -19.58 -25.50
N GLU A 22 14.86 -19.37 -26.39
CA GLU A 22 15.44 -20.47 -27.18
C GLU A 22 16.97 -20.43 -27.17
N GLY A 23 17.55 -21.20 -26.26
CA GLY A 23 18.99 -21.42 -26.12
C GLY A 23 19.31 -22.87 -25.78
N HIS A 24 18.80 -23.82 -26.57
CA HIS A 24 19.24 -25.21 -26.56
C HIS A 24 20.63 -25.30 -27.22
N VAL A 25 21.69 -25.40 -26.41
CA VAL A 25 23.03 -25.72 -26.92
C VAL A 25 23.12 -27.23 -27.13
N GLN A 26 23.00 -27.66 -28.40
CA GLN A 26 23.44 -28.97 -28.88
C GLN A 26 24.97 -29.00 -28.91
N THR A 27 25.59 -29.76 -28.02
CA THR A 27 26.99 -30.16 -28.15
C THR A 27 27.11 -31.24 -29.22
N MET A 28 27.76 -30.91 -30.34
CA MET A 28 28.16 -31.87 -31.37
C MET A 28 29.25 -32.81 -30.84
N ASP A 29 28.97 -34.09 -31.03
CA ASP A 29 29.81 -35.25 -30.74
C ASP A 29 30.93 -35.35 -31.78
N SER A 30 32.19 -35.30 -31.35
CA SER A 30 33.35 -35.60 -32.19
C SER A 30 34.24 -36.61 -31.46
N LYS A 31 34.09 -37.88 -31.84
CA LYS A 31 35.01 -38.98 -31.50
C LYS A 31 36.28 -38.85 -32.34
N ARG A 32 37.44 -38.76 -31.68
CA ARG A 32 38.58 -39.67 -31.92
C ARG A 32 39.73 -39.53 -30.92
N ASP A 33 40.15 -40.71 -30.45
CA ASP A 33 41.49 -41.17 -30.05
C ASP A 33 42.23 -40.51 -28.87
N GLN A 34 42.17 -41.20 -27.72
CA GLN A 34 43.24 -41.20 -26.71
C GLN A 34 44.20 -42.38 -26.98
N PRO A 35 45.50 -42.21 -26.74
CA PRO A 35 46.35 -43.31 -26.28
C PRO A 35 46.71 -43.18 -24.79
N GLU A 36 47.02 -44.36 -24.25
CA GLU A 36 47.42 -44.79 -22.91
C GLU A 36 48.34 -43.92 -22.04
N LYS A 37 48.21 -44.20 -20.73
CA LYS A 37 49.03 -43.83 -19.57
C LYS A 37 50.55 -43.94 -19.77
N THR A 38 51.31 -43.14 -19.02
CA THR A 38 52.44 -43.62 -18.20
C THR A 38 52.85 -42.61 -17.13
N ASP A 39 53.52 -43.13 -16.10
CA ASP A 39 53.62 -42.68 -14.71
C ASP A 39 54.59 -41.54 -14.38
N GLY A 40 54.35 -40.90 -13.22
CA GLY A 40 55.41 -40.62 -12.23
C GLY A 40 55.88 -39.18 -12.06
N ALA A 41 55.49 -38.54 -10.95
CA ALA A 41 56.37 -37.85 -10.00
C ALA A 41 55.54 -37.11 -8.92
N ALA A 42 56.05 -37.10 -7.69
CA ALA A 42 55.38 -36.71 -6.46
C ALA A 42 55.34 -35.19 -6.21
N ASP A 43 54.22 -34.70 -5.70
CA ASP A 43 54.07 -33.35 -5.11
C ASP A 43 53.98 -33.41 -3.56
N PRO A 44 54.54 -32.42 -2.83
CA PRO A 44 54.58 -32.39 -1.36
C PRO A 44 53.24 -31.98 -0.72
N PRO A 45 53.03 -32.15 0.60
CA PRO A 45 51.69 -32.23 1.18
C PRO A 45 50.97 -30.87 1.20
N LEU A 46 49.67 -30.92 0.87
CA LEU A 46 48.73 -29.81 0.99
C LEU A 46 48.76 -29.18 2.39
N ILE A 47 49.11 -27.90 2.46
CA ILE A 47 48.65 -27.03 3.53
C ILE A 47 47.17 -26.78 3.27
N SER A 48 46.31 -27.35 4.12
CA SER A 48 44.89 -27.09 4.12
C SER A 48 44.61 -25.65 4.57
N GLU A 49 44.34 -24.77 3.61
CA GLU A 49 43.67 -23.51 3.93
C GLU A 49 42.30 -23.82 4.57
N PRO A 50 41.97 -23.23 5.73
CA PRO A 50 40.66 -23.44 6.33
C PRO A 50 39.62 -22.77 5.42
N GLY A 51 38.69 -23.58 4.88
CA GLY A 51 37.60 -23.12 4.04
C GLY A 51 36.81 -21.96 4.68
N PRO A 52 36.08 -21.16 3.88
CA PRO A 52 35.44 -19.94 4.37
C PRO A 52 34.49 -20.31 5.51
N SER A 53 34.84 -19.87 6.71
CA SER A 53 34.04 -20.06 7.91
C SER A 53 32.61 -19.64 7.58
N ARG A 54 31.65 -20.51 7.85
CA ARG A 54 30.21 -20.27 7.76
C ARG A 54 29.83 -19.15 8.74
N ARG A 55 30.15 -17.89 8.39
CA ARG A 55 29.89 -16.71 9.24
C ARG A 55 28.38 -16.57 9.35
N THR A 56 27.89 -16.68 10.57
CA THR A 56 26.50 -16.47 10.96
C THR A 56 26.03 -15.10 10.45
N GLY A 57 25.01 -15.07 9.58
CA GLY A 57 24.53 -13.83 8.95
C GLY A 57 23.97 -12.77 9.91
N LEU A 58 23.86 -13.07 11.21
CA LEU A 58 23.65 -12.05 12.25
C LEU A 58 24.73 -10.96 12.19
N PHE A 59 25.98 -11.34 11.87
CA PHE A 59 27.10 -10.43 11.79
C PHE A 59 27.08 -9.54 10.54
N VAL A 60 26.27 -9.83 9.51
CA VAL A 60 26.14 -9.00 8.29
C VAL A 60 25.04 -7.95 8.47
N PHE A 61 23.92 -8.30 9.12
CA PHE A 61 22.88 -7.31 9.48
C PHE A 61 23.34 -6.36 10.58
N PHE A 62 24.04 -6.87 11.61
CA PHE A 62 24.61 -6.03 12.68
C PHE A 62 26.03 -5.52 12.40
N LYS A 63 26.68 -5.94 11.30
CA LYS A 63 27.95 -5.32 10.86
C LYS A 63 27.79 -3.81 10.72
N ASP A 64 26.62 -3.43 10.21
CA ASP A 64 26.26 -2.06 9.86
C ASP A 64 25.03 -1.55 10.61
N ALA A 65 24.59 -2.22 11.69
CA ALA A 65 23.54 -1.68 12.56
C ALA A 65 23.94 -0.32 13.16
N ARG A 66 25.25 -0.10 13.37
CA ARG A 66 25.80 1.21 13.78
C ARG A 66 25.66 2.28 12.69
N HIS A 67 25.36 1.89 11.45
CA HIS A 67 25.20 2.75 10.28
C HIS A 67 23.74 3.00 9.89
N VAL A 68 22.74 2.40 10.58
CA VAL A 68 21.30 2.50 10.20
C VAL A 68 20.84 3.95 10.09
N LEU A 69 21.24 4.80 11.04
CA LEU A 69 20.94 6.24 11.09
C LEU A 69 22.05 7.11 10.50
N LYS A 70 23.09 6.52 9.90
CA LYS A 70 24.19 7.30 9.34
C LYS A 70 23.73 7.95 8.05
N LEU A 71 23.96 9.26 7.95
CA LEU A 71 23.70 10.07 6.76
C LEU A 71 24.81 9.88 5.72
N ASP A 72 25.05 8.63 5.33
CA ASP A 72 25.86 8.32 4.15
C ASP A 72 25.10 8.65 2.87
N GLU A 73 25.76 8.60 1.72
CA GLU A 73 25.17 8.95 0.42
C GLU A 73 23.86 8.20 0.16
N LEU A 74 23.83 6.90 0.48
CA LEU A 74 22.64 6.06 0.39
C LEU A 74 21.55 6.46 1.39
N GLY A 75 21.89 6.72 2.66
CA GLY A 75 20.94 7.18 3.68
C GLY A 75 20.30 8.52 3.32
N LEU A 76 21.07 9.45 2.73
CA LEU A 76 20.58 10.74 2.26
C LEU A 76 19.71 10.59 1.01
N GLU A 77 20.07 9.70 0.09
CA GLU A 77 19.26 9.35 -1.08
C GLU A 77 17.89 8.78 -0.65
N VAL A 78 17.89 7.82 0.29
CA VAL A 78 16.65 7.26 0.87
C VAL A 78 15.82 8.35 1.53
N ALA A 79 16.41 9.21 2.38
CA ALA A 79 15.68 10.25 3.09
C ALA A 79 15.06 11.30 2.15
N ARG A 80 15.77 11.69 1.08
CA ARG A 80 15.30 12.65 0.07
C ARG A 80 14.05 12.15 -0.67
N ILE A 81 13.88 10.84 -0.81
CA ILE A 81 12.69 10.24 -1.44
C ILE A 81 11.62 9.94 -0.39
N ALA A 82 12.01 9.32 0.74
CA ALA A 82 11.07 8.82 1.72
C ALA A 82 10.32 9.91 2.48
N VAL A 83 10.99 11.01 2.88
CA VAL A 83 10.37 12.05 3.71
C VAL A 83 9.27 12.80 2.95
N PRO A 84 9.49 13.31 1.72
CA PRO A 84 8.42 13.96 0.96
C PRO A 84 7.28 13.00 0.63
N ALA A 85 7.59 11.74 0.29
CA ALA A 85 6.57 10.72 0.00
C ALA A 85 5.72 10.42 1.25
N ALA A 86 6.35 10.24 2.42
CA ALA A 86 5.63 10.00 3.67
C ALA A 86 4.73 11.17 4.05
N LEU A 87 5.21 12.42 3.91
CA LEU A 87 4.41 13.61 4.19
C LEU A 87 3.21 13.72 3.24
N ALA A 88 3.41 13.46 1.94
CA ALA A 88 2.33 13.49 0.96
C ALA A 88 1.26 12.41 1.24
N LEU A 89 1.69 11.19 1.58
CA LEU A 89 0.81 10.06 1.86
C LEU A 89 0.14 10.15 3.24
N ALA A 90 0.67 10.98 4.15
CA ALA A 90 0.12 11.18 5.48
C ALA A 90 -0.97 12.25 5.57
N ALA A 91 -1.13 13.11 4.56
CA ALA A 91 -2.13 14.19 4.59
C ALA A 91 -3.57 13.65 4.75
N ASP A 92 -4.04 12.83 3.80
CA ASP A 92 -5.41 12.28 3.85
C ASP A 92 -5.71 11.48 5.13
N PRO A 93 -4.83 10.55 5.58
CA PRO A 93 -5.13 9.74 6.76
C PRO A 93 -5.13 10.54 8.05
N LEU A 94 -4.29 11.58 8.16
CA LEU A 94 -4.30 12.49 9.31
C LEU A 94 -5.57 13.34 9.34
N ALA A 95 -6.03 13.85 8.19
CA ALA A 95 -7.31 14.54 8.10
C ALA A 95 -8.47 13.62 8.49
N SER A 96 -8.45 12.37 8.02
CA SER A 96 -9.46 11.38 8.34
C SER A 96 -9.48 10.96 9.82
N LEU A 97 -8.37 11.07 10.56
CA LEU A 97 -8.36 10.92 12.03
C LEU A 97 -9.16 12.02 12.72
N VAL A 98 -9.05 13.26 12.23
CA VAL A 98 -9.78 14.40 12.76
C VAL A 98 -11.29 14.25 12.51
N ASP A 99 -11.68 13.84 11.30
CA ASP A 99 -13.08 13.52 10.96
C ASP A 99 -13.63 12.41 11.88
N THR A 100 -12.88 11.33 12.04
CA THR A 100 -13.23 10.23 12.97
C THR A 100 -13.42 10.73 14.40
N ALA A 101 -12.59 11.68 14.85
CA ALA A 101 -12.73 12.29 16.18
C ALA A 101 -14.00 13.14 16.30
N PHE A 102 -14.36 13.92 15.28
CA PHE A 102 -15.62 14.68 15.28
C PHE A 102 -16.84 13.76 15.29
N ILE A 103 -16.86 12.73 14.45
CA ILE A 103 -17.96 11.75 14.40
C ILE A 103 -18.07 10.99 15.73
N GLY A 104 -16.94 10.63 16.34
CA GLY A 104 -16.93 9.93 17.63
C GLY A 104 -17.46 10.75 18.81
N ARG A 105 -17.54 12.08 18.68
CA ARG A 105 -18.21 12.96 19.64
C ARG A 105 -19.74 12.97 19.50
N ILE A 106 -20.28 12.58 18.35
CA ILE A 106 -21.73 12.47 18.15
C ILE A 106 -22.27 11.31 18.98
N GLY A 107 -21.65 10.13 18.83
CA GLY A 107 -22.03 8.94 19.57
C GLY A 107 -21.42 7.65 19.02
N PRO A 108 -21.44 6.57 19.82
CA PRO A 108 -20.88 5.28 19.41
C PRO A 108 -21.69 4.61 18.29
N VAL A 109 -23.01 4.85 18.22
CA VAL A 109 -23.87 4.24 17.19
C VAL A 109 -23.58 4.85 15.82
N GLU A 110 -23.44 6.17 15.79
CA GLU A 110 -23.11 6.96 14.62
C GLU A 110 -21.72 6.58 14.10
N LEU A 111 -20.72 6.55 14.97
CA LEU A 111 -19.36 6.17 14.61
C LEU A 111 -19.28 4.73 14.06
N ALA A 112 -20.00 3.80 14.68
CA ALA A 112 -20.09 2.43 14.19
C ALA A 112 -20.73 2.37 12.79
N GLY A 113 -21.84 3.07 12.59
CA GLY A 113 -22.53 3.11 11.31
C GLY A 113 -21.68 3.73 10.19
N VAL A 114 -20.97 4.81 10.51
CA VAL A 114 -20.00 5.45 9.60
C VAL A 114 -18.86 4.50 9.26
N GLY A 115 -18.27 3.81 10.26
CA GLY A 115 -17.18 2.88 10.03
C GLY A 115 -17.51 1.76 9.04
N VAL A 116 -18.69 1.15 9.18
CA VAL A 116 -19.18 0.14 8.22
C VAL A 116 -19.37 0.74 6.83
N SER A 117 -19.90 1.95 6.76
CA SER A 117 -20.15 2.66 5.49
C SER A 117 -18.84 3.00 4.77
N ILE A 118 -17.83 3.47 5.50
CA ILE A 118 -16.49 3.75 4.98
C ILE A 118 -15.86 2.46 4.44
N ALA A 119 -15.97 1.34 5.15
CA ALA A 119 -15.45 0.06 4.69
C ALA A 119 -16.07 -0.38 3.36
N ILE A 120 -17.40 -0.28 3.23
CA ILE A 120 -18.09 -0.59 1.96
C ILE A 120 -17.63 0.35 0.85
N PHE A 121 -17.65 1.66 1.09
CA PHE A 121 -17.25 2.67 0.11
C PHE A 121 -15.83 2.41 -0.38
N ASN A 122 -14.89 2.22 0.54
CA ASN A 122 -13.49 1.97 0.22
C ASN A 122 -13.30 0.66 -0.55
N GLN A 123 -14.00 -0.41 -0.17
CA GLN A 123 -13.87 -1.70 -0.86
C GLN A 123 -14.37 -1.62 -2.31
N VAL A 124 -15.50 -0.94 -2.55
CA VAL A 124 -16.01 -0.73 -3.91
C VAL A 124 -15.09 0.20 -4.70
N SER A 125 -14.63 1.30 -4.09
CA SER A 125 -13.68 2.23 -4.72
C SER A 125 -12.38 1.55 -5.13
N ARG A 126 -11.77 0.70 -4.28
CA ARG A 126 -10.47 0.09 -4.59
C ARG A 126 -10.49 -0.77 -5.86
N ILE A 127 -11.60 -1.42 -6.15
CA ILE A 127 -11.78 -2.20 -7.38
C ILE A 127 -11.77 -1.28 -8.61
N ALA A 128 -12.36 -0.09 -8.51
CA ALA A 128 -12.41 0.89 -9.60
C ALA A 128 -11.11 1.72 -9.72
N ILE A 129 -10.42 1.99 -8.62
CA ILE A 129 -9.21 2.84 -8.57
C ILE A 129 -8.05 2.20 -9.31
N TYR A 130 -7.84 0.89 -9.16
CA TYR A 130 -6.66 0.22 -9.70
C TYR A 130 -6.56 0.34 -11.23
N PRO A 131 -7.61 0.02 -12.02
CA PRO A 131 -7.60 0.27 -13.47
C PRO A 131 -7.35 1.74 -13.81
N ILE A 132 -7.99 2.67 -13.10
CA ILE A 132 -7.86 4.11 -13.38
C ILE A 132 -6.40 4.56 -13.21
N VAL A 133 -5.81 4.33 -12.04
CA VAL A 133 -4.48 4.88 -11.74
C VAL A 133 -3.38 4.20 -12.57
N SER A 134 -3.48 2.89 -12.78
CA SER A 134 -2.50 2.13 -13.54
C SER A 134 -2.50 2.50 -15.03
N VAL A 135 -3.68 2.54 -15.68
CA VAL A 135 -3.82 3.00 -17.09
C VAL A 135 -3.30 4.42 -17.23
N THR A 136 -3.81 5.34 -16.42
CA THR A 136 -3.63 6.77 -16.66
C THR A 136 -2.19 7.23 -16.49
N THR A 137 -1.47 6.68 -15.52
CA THR A 137 -0.08 7.10 -15.26
C THR A 137 0.86 6.62 -16.38
N SER A 138 0.73 5.37 -16.83
CA SER A 138 1.60 4.79 -17.85
C SER A 138 1.38 5.41 -19.23
N PHE A 139 0.13 5.46 -19.72
CA PHE A 139 -0.15 5.99 -21.06
C PHE A 139 0.18 7.48 -21.19
N VAL A 140 -0.09 8.26 -20.15
CA VAL A 140 0.25 9.70 -20.17
C VAL A 140 1.76 9.89 -20.12
N ALA A 141 2.51 9.08 -19.36
CA ALA A 141 3.96 9.15 -19.32
C ALA A 141 4.59 8.77 -20.68
N GLU A 142 4.06 7.73 -21.35
CA GLU A 142 4.51 7.30 -22.68
C GLU A 142 4.25 8.36 -23.74
N GLU A 143 3.01 8.87 -23.84
CA GLU A 143 2.65 9.89 -24.83
C GLU A 143 3.40 11.20 -24.58
N HIS A 144 3.56 11.62 -23.32
CA HIS A 144 4.34 12.81 -22.98
C HIS A 144 5.82 12.67 -23.36
N THR A 145 6.44 11.51 -23.08
CA THR A 145 7.85 11.27 -23.41
C THR A 145 8.06 11.19 -24.92
N ALA A 146 7.15 10.54 -25.65
CA ALA A 146 7.19 10.51 -27.11
C ALA A 146 7.11 11.92 -27.71
N MET A 147 6.21 12.76 -27.21
CA MET A 147 6.08 14.16 -27.65
C MET A 147 7.31 15.02 -27.31
N GLU A 148 7.91 14.81 -26.13
CA GLU A 148 9.13 15.52 -25.73
C GLU A 148 10.31 15.16 -26.66
N ASN A 149 10.47 13.87 -26.98
CA ASN A 149 11.50 13.42 -27.92
C ASN A 149 11.29 13.98 -29.33
N THR A 150 10.04 13.99 -29.85
CA THR A 150 9.75 14.58 -31.16
C THR A 150 10.07 16.07 -31.20
N ALA A 151 9.73 16.82 -30.14
CA ALA A 151 10.05 18.25 -30.08
C ALA A 151 11.55 18.52 -29.98
N ILE A 152 12.33 17.65 -29.32
CA ILE A 152 13.79 17.75 -29.30
C ILE A 152 14.36 17.52 -30.71
N LEU A 153 13.89 16.47 -31.40
CA LEU A 153 14.32 16.17 -32.77
C LEU A 153 13.98 17.32 -33.74
N GLU A 154 12.76 17.87 -33.66
CA GLU A 154 12.36 19.03 -34.48
C GLU A 154 13.23 20.27 -34.21
N ASN A 155 13.59 20.53 -32.95
CA ASN A 155 14.49 21.65 -32.61
C ASN A 155 15.93 21.38 -33.10
N GLU A 156 16.45 20.15 -32.96
CA GLU A 156 17.77 19.80 -33.50
C GLU A 156 17.81 19.90 -35.03
N ASP A 157 16.74 19.51 -35.72
CA ASP A 157 16.63 19.62 -37.17
C ASP A 157 16.53 21.09 -37.61
N LEU A 158 15.82 21.93 -36.86
CA LEU A 158 15.80 23.38 -37.06
C LEU A 158 17.18 24.01 -36.85
N GLU A 159 17.89 23.64 -35.77
CA GLU A 159 19.23 24.13 -35.47
C GLU A 159 20.24 23.70 -36.54
N LYS A 160 20.16 22.45 -37.02
CA LYS A 160 20.99 21.95 -38.13
C LYS A 160 20.66 22.66 -39.44
N ALA A 161 19.39 22.94 -39.74
CA ALA A 161 18.98 23.71 -40.92
C ALA A 161 19.47 25.18 -40.87
N CYS A 162 19.41 25.80 -39.68
CA CYS A 162 19.95 27.15 -39.46
C CYS A 162 21.49 27.19 -39.50
N ALA A 163 22.17 26.17 -38.99
CA ALA A 163 23.63 26.07 -39.07
C ALA A 163 24.13 25.82 -40.50
N ALA A 164 23.40 25.01 -41.27
CA ALA A 164 23.70 24.74 -42.68
C ALA A 164 23.53 25.98 -43.57
N SER A 165 22.60 26.90 -43.24
CA SER A 165 22.42 28.16 -43.97
C SER A 165 23.45 29.23 -43.59
N ALA A 166 24.06 29.15 -42.41
CA ALA A 166 25.10 30.08 -41.95
C ALA A 166 26.53 29.67 -42.37
N GLY A 167 26.75 28.42 -42.77
CA GLY A 167 28.08 27.84 -43.02
C GLY A 167 28.51 27.66 -44.48
N GLY A 168 27.90 28.35 -45.44
CA GLY A 168 28.17 28.15 -46.87
C GLY A 168 28.50 29.43 -47.62
N GLY A 169 29.79 29.78 -47.69
CA GLY A 169 30.32 30.61 -48.76
C GLY A 169 30.43 29.77 -50.03
N ASP A 170 29.54 29.99 -50.99
CA ASP A 170 29.78 30.09 -52.43
C ASP A 170 28.46 29.92 -53.19
N VAL A 171 28.05 31.01 -53.83
CA VAL A 171 26.89 31.06 -54.72
C VAL A 171 27.24 30.37 -56.03
N LYS A 172 26.55 29.26 -56.34
CA LYS A 172 26.27 28.88 -57.73
C LYS A 172 24.79 28.61 -57.91
N THR A 173 24.20 29.48 -58.72
CA THR A 173 22.83 29.55 -59.22
C THR A 173 22.39 28.24 -59.87
N TYR A 174 21.25 27.68 -59.43
CA TYR A 174 20.38 26.86 -60.29
C TYR A 174 18.93 27.10 -59.88
N ASP A 175 18.14 27.56 -60.86
CA ASP A 175 16.72 27.85 -60.78
C ASP A 175 15.89 26.60 -60.51
N SER A 176 15.01 26.66 -59.51
CA SER A 176 13.77 25.89 -59.46
C SER A 176 12.79 26.58 -58.51
N LYS A 177 11.69 27.09 -59.08
CA LYS A 177 10.61 27.80 -58.42
C LYS A 177 10.00 26.97 -57.28
N THR A 178 10.06 27.48 -56.07
CA THR A 178 9.03 27.23 -55.06
C THR A 178 8.90 28.50 -54.23
N GLU A 179 7.80 29.21 -54.41
CA GLU A 179 7.47 30.42 -53.66
C GLU A 179 7.36 30.09 -52.17
N CYS A 180 8.35 30.54 -51.39
CA CYS A 180 8.18 30.79 -49.97
C CYS A 180 8.04 32.31 -49.80
N SER A 181 6.79 32.76 -49.67
CA SER A 181 6.48 34.12 -49.26
C SER A 181 6.94 34.33 -47.81
N SER A 182 8.13 34.88 -47.63
CA SER A 182 8.63 35.36 -46.34
C SER A 182 7.88 36.63 -45.89
N PRO A 183 7.43 36.77 -44.63
CA PRO A 183 7.17 38.09 -44.08
C PRO A 183 8.50 38.79 -43.74
N PRO A 184 8.54 40.13 -43.73
CA PRO A 184 9.79 40.87 -43.68
C PRO A 184 10.44 40.80 -42.28
N LEU A 185 11.77 40.65 -42.27
CA LEU A 185 12.61 40.84 -41.08
C LEU A 185 12.35 42.24 -40.50
N ALA A 186 11.77 42.28 -39.30
CA ALA A 186 11.80 43.45 -38.43
C ALA A 186 12.71 43.13 -37.24
N ASN A 187 13.83 43.84 -37.16
CA ASN A 187 14.64 44.00 -35.96
C ASN A 187 13.74 44.45 -34.80
N GLY A 188 13.70 43.66 -33.74
CA GLY A 188 13.08 44.02 -32.48
C GLY A 188 13.32 42.91 -31.48
N ASN A 189 13.78 43.27 -30.28
CA ASN A 189 13.79 42.40 -29.11
C ASN A 189 12.38 41.85 -28.89
N THR A 190 12.06 40.70 -29.49
CA THR A 190 10.93 39.89 -29.08
C THR A 190 11.44 38.96 -28.02
N ASP A 191 11.20 39.38 -26.78
CA ASP A 191 10.92 38.48 -25.67
C ASP A 191 10.06 37.35 -26.24
N VAL A 192 10.68 36.19 -26.48
CA VAL A 192 9.95 34.99 -26.92
C VAL A 192 9.18 34.53 -25.70
N THR A 193 8.05 35.18 -25.42
CA THR A 193 6.99 34.57 -24.65
C THR A 193 6.65 33.30 -25.40
N LYS A 194 7.23 32.17 -24.95
CA LYS A 194 6.76 30.82 -25.23
C LYS A 194 5.27 30.82 -24.89
N LEU A 195 4.44 31.12 -25.88
CA LEU A 195 3.04 30.78 -25.83
C LEU A 195 3.06 29.25 -25.92
N GLU A 196 3.13 28.57 -24.77
CA GLU A 196 3.01 27.11 -24.73
C GLU A 196 1.68 26.78 -25.40
N SER A 197 1.73 26.36 -26.66
CA SER A 197 0.56 25.82 -27.34
C SER A 197 0.08 24.64 -26.50
N LYS A 198 -1.18 24.72 -26.06
CA LYS A 198 -1.77 23.65 -25.26
C LYS A 198 -1.68 22.36 -26.07
N LYS A 199 -1.01 21.36 -25.49
CA LYS A 199 -0.77 20.08 -26.17
C LYS A 199 -2.01 19.21 -26.00
N TYR A 200 -2.49 18.60 -27.07
CA TYR A 200 -3.57 17.60 -27.01
C TYR A 200 -2.98 16.23 -26.70
N ILE A 201 -3.47 15.59 -25.63
CA ILE A 201 -3.06 14.24 -25.23
C ILE A 201 -4.33 13.38 -25.13
N PRO A 202 -4.63 12.52 -26.12
CA PRO A 202 -5.86 11.72 -26.17
C PRO A 202 -6.09 10.85 -24.93
N SER A 203 -5.00 10.35 -24.33
CA SER A 203 -5.07 9.55 -23.10
C SER A 203 -5.65 10.32 -21.92
N VAL A 204 -5.46 11.65 -21.87
CA VAL A 204 -6.02 12.50 -20.81
C VAL A 204 -7.53 12.56 -20.92
N SER A 205 -8.07 12.84 -22.10
CA SER A 205 -9.53 12.85 -22.31
C SER A 205 -10.17 11.50 -22.00
N SER A 206 -9.53 10.40 -22.42
CA SER A 206 -9.99 9.04 -22.12
C SER A 206 -9.99 8.74 -20.62
N ALA A 207 -8.93 9.13 -19.91
CA ALA A 207 -8.80 9.00 -18.46
C ALA A 207 -9.94 9.69 -17.71
N LEU A 208 -10.28 10.91 -18.09
CA LEU A 208 -11.33 11.72 -17.47
C LEU A 208 -12.71 11.10 -17.69
N VAL A 209 -13.00 10.61 -18.90
CA VAL A 209 -14.26 9.92 -19.22
C VAL A 209 -14.38 8.65 -18.40
N VAL A 210 -13.36 7.79 -18.39
CA VAL A 210 -13.37 6.52 -17.63
C VAL A 210 -13.54 6.78 -16.13
N GLY A 211 -12.78 7.73 -15.56
CA GLY A 211 -12.89 8.09 -14.15
C GLY A 211 -14.29 8.58 -13.79
N THR A 212 -14.90 9.41 -14.64
CA THR A 212 -16.26 9.93 -14.43
C THR A 212 -17.31 8.82 -14.55
N VAL A 213 -17.24 7.98 -15.59
CA VAL A 213 -18.20 6.88 -15.82
C VAL A 213 -18.14 5.87 -14.69
N LEU A 214 -16.94 5.41 -14.31
CA LEU A 214 -16.77 4.48 -13.18
C LEU A 214 -17.27 5.10 -11.89
N GLY A 215 -17.08 6.40 -11.69
CA GLY A 215 -17.56 7.12 -10.51
C GLY A 215 -19.08 7.23 -10.45
N LEU A 216 -19.73 7.48 -11.59
CA LEU A 216 -21.19 7.46 -11.71
C LEU A 216 -21.76 6.06 -11.48
N VAL A 217 -21.13 5.03 -12.06
CA VAL A 217 -21.50 3.62 -11.83
C VAL A 217 -21.38 3.26 -10.35
N GLN A 218 -20.27 3.64 -9.70
CA GLN A 218 -20.08 3.45 -8.27
C GLN A 218 -21.16 4.18 -7.45
N THR A 219 -21.51 5.42 -7.84
CA THR A 219 -22.55 6.21 -7.16
C THR A 219 -23.89 5.50 -7.22
N ILE A 220 -24.32 5.08 -8.41
CA ILE A 220 -25.57 4.36 -8.65
C ILE A 220 -25.57 3.07 -7.83
N LEU A 221 -24.50 2.26 -7.94
CA LEU A 221 -24.37 1.01 -7.20
C LEU A 221 -24.52 1.22 -5.70
N LEU A 222 -23.77 2.14 -5.10
CA LEU A 222 -23.83 2.39 -3.66
C LEU A 222 -25.16 3.01 -3.23
N MET A 223 -25.79 3.86 -4.04
CA MET A 223 -27.07 4.49 -3.74
C MET A 223 -28.22 3.47 -3.66
N PHE A 224 -28.27 2.53 -4.61
CA PHE A 224 -29.33 1.50 -4.65
C PHE A 224 -28.99 0.27 -3.80
N ALA A 225 -27.72 -0.12 -3.73
CA ALA A 225 -27.26 -1.29 -2.98
C ALA A 225 -26.86 -0.98 -1.52
N ALA A 226 -27.04 0.26 -1.02
CA ALA A 226 -26.67 0.63 0.36
C ALA A 226 -27.22 -0.35 1.40
N LYS A 227 -28.53 -0.63 1.39
CA LYS A 227 -29.17 -1.52 2.37
C LYS A 227 -28.67 -2.98 2.28
N PRO A 228 -28.66 -3.64 1.11
CA PRO A 228 -28.15 -5.02 1.03
C PRO A 228 -26.66 -5.11 1.36
N LEU A 229 -25.84 -4.13 0.97
CA LEU A 229 -24.41 -4.11 1.33
C LEU A 229 -24.20 -3.94 2.84
N LEU A 230 -25.00 -3.10 3.50
CA LEU A 230 -24.95 -2.97 4.97
C LEU A 230 -25.38 -4.25 5.68
N HIS A 231 -26.41 -4.93 5.18
CA HIS A 231 -26.81 -6.24 5.71
C HIS A 231 -25.71 -7.30 5.52
N LEU A 232 -25.01 -7.28 4.38
CA LEU A 232 -23.86 -8.16 4.12
C LEU A 232 -22.70 -7.91 5.09
N MET A 233 -22.53 -6.66 5.55
CA MET A 233 -21.57 -6.30 6.60
C MET A 233 -22.03 -6.63 8.02
N GLY A 234 -23.13 -7.36 8.19
CA GLY A 234 -23.63 -7.78 9.51
C GLY A 234 -24.53 -6.76 10.22
N VAL A 235 -24.89 -5.65 9.56
CA VAL A 235 -25.82 -4.66 10.11
C VAL A 235 -27.26 -5.15 9.96
N LYS A 236 -27.82 -5.73 11.03
CA LYS A 236 -29.21 -6.25 11.04
C LYS A 236 -30.26 -5.13 10.93
N SER A 237 -31.45 -5.45 10.41
CA SER A 237 -32.58 -4.50 10.26
C SER A 237 -33.01 -3.76 11.53
N GLY A 238 -32.88 -4.40 12.70
CA GLY A 238 -33.20 -3.79 14.00
C GLY A 238 -32.03 -3.10 14.70
N SER A 239 -30.86 -3.05 14.05
CA SER A 239 -29.66 -2.46 14.64
C SER A 239 -29.76 -0.92 14.63
N PRO A 240 -29.43 -0.24 15.74
CA PRO A 240 -29.47 1.22 15.80
C PRO A 240 -28.46 1.88 14.83
N MET A 241 -27.43 1.14 14.39
CA MET A 241 -26.43 1.66 13.44
C MET A 241 -26.93 1.71 11.98
N LEU A 242 -28.03 1.05 11.63
CA LEU A 242 -28.47 0.91 10.24
C LEU A 242 -28.88 2.26 9.62
N VAL A 243 -29.61 3.08 10.37
CA VAL A 243 -30.07 4.40 9.91
C VAL A 243 -28.89 5.34 9.62
N PRO A 244 -27.96 5.60 10.57
CA PRO A 244 -26.82 6.46 10.31
C PRO A 244 -25.89 5.89 9.24
N ALA A 245 -25.67 4.57 9.20
CA ALA A 245 -24.85 3.95 8.16
C ALA A 245 -25.45 4.17 6.75
N ARG A 246 -26.75 3.93 6.59
CA ARG A 246 -27.42 4.11 5.30
C ARG A 246 -27.42 5.56 4.84
N GLN A 247 -27.66 6.50 5.76
CA GLN A 247 -27.64 7.94 5.44
C GLN A 247 -26.24 8.37 5.01
N TYR A 248 -25.21 8.00 5.79
CA TYR A 248 -23.82 8.30 5.47
C TYR A 248 -23.40 7.70 4.13
N LEU A 249 -23.63 6.40 3.92
CA LEU A 249 -23.21 5.71 2.70
C LEU A 249 -23.83 6.30 1.44
N ARG A 250 -25.13 6.64 1.46
CA ARG A 250 -25.83 7.24 0.31
C ARG A 250 -25.31 8.64 0.00
N LEU A 251 -25.13 9.47 1.01
CA LEU A 251 -24.57 10.80 0.81
C LEU A 251 -23.12 10.74 0.33
N ARG A 252 -22.29 9.92 0.98
CA ARG A 252 -20.88 9.72 0.62
C ARG A 252 -20.72 9.19 -0.80
N ALA A 253 -21.66 8.37 -1.28
CA ALA A 253 -21.69 7.86 -2.64
C ALA A 253 -21.75 8.98 -3.69
N LEU A 254 -22.41 10.11 -3.40
CA LEU A 254 -22.45 11.26 -4.31
C LEU A 254 -21.06 11.88 -4.55
N GLY A 255 -20.10 11.63 -3.66
CA GLY A 255 -18.71 12.05 -3.84
C GLY A 255 -17.86 11.08 -4.68
N ALA A 256 -18.36 9.88 -5.01
CA ALA A 256 -17.61 8.89 -5.80
C ALA A 256 -17.17 9.40 -7.20
N PRO A 257 -17.97 10.18 -7.95
CA PRO A 257 -17.54 10.73 -9.23
C PRO A 257 -16.34 11.65 -9.08
N ALA A 258 -16.35 12.52 -8.07
CA ALA A 258 -15.24 13.41 -7.78
C ALA A 258 -13.98 12.66 -7.31
N VAL A 259 -14.13 11.62 -6.48
CA VAL A 259 -13.00 10.78 -6.02
C VAL A 259 -12.33 10.08 -7.21
N LEU A 260 -13.08 9.39 -8.07
CA LEU A 260 -12.47 8.66 -9.19
C LEU A 260 -11.94 9.58 -10.29
N LEU A 261 -12.62 10.70 -10.55
CA LEU A 261 -12.15 11.73 -11.48
C LEU A 261 -10.85 12.39 -10.97
N SER A 262 -10.79 12.76 -9.69
CA SER A 262 -9.58 13.33 -9.11
C SER A 262 -8.41 12.35 -9.13
N LEU A 263 -8.64 11.05 -8.85
CA LEU A 263 -7.59 10.04 -8.94
C LEU A 263 -7.07 9.85 -10.38
N ALA A 264 -7.94 9.92 -11.39
CA ALA A 264 -7.53 9.92 -12.80
C ALA A 264 -6.63 11.12 -13.11
N MET A 265 -7.04 12.33 -12.70
CA MET A 265 -6.23 13.54 -12.87
C MET A 265 -4.90 13.49 -12.13
N GLN A 266 -4.87 12.91 -10.93
CA GLN A 266 -3.62 12.70 -10.19
C GLN A 266 -2.69 11.71 -10.91
N GLY A 267 -3.22 10.68 -11.59
CA GLY A 267 -2.46 9.82 -12.49
C GLY A 267 -1.85 10.61 -13.67
N VAL A 268 -2.65 11.47 -14.30
CA VAL A 268 -2.21 12.36 -15.39
C VAL A 268 -1.07 13.30 -14.94
N PHE A 269 -1.24 14.02 -13.84
CA PHE A 269 -0.21 14.92 -13.31
C PHE A 269 1.08 14.17 -12.93
N ARG A 270 0.97 12.96 -12.36
CA ARG A 270 2.13 12.10 -12.09
C ARG A 270 2.82 11.66 -13.38
N GLY A 271 2.07 11.37 -14.45
CA GLY A 271 2.62 11.12 -15.78
C GLY A 271 3.41 12.31 -16.33
N PHE A 272 2.95 13.55 -16.06
CA PHE A 272 3.70 14.78 -16.34
C PHE A 272 4.85 15.07 -15.36
N LYS A 273 5.13 14.15 -14.43
CA LYS A 273 6.12 14.31 -13.34
C LYS A 273 5.81 15.49 -12.39
N ASP A 274 4.58 16.01 -12.38
CA ASP A 274 4.10 17.01 -11.42
C ASP A 274 3.39 16.35 -10.25
N THR A 275 4.12 16.18 -9.14
CA THR A 275 3.58 15.63 -7.89
C THR A 275 3.09 16.70 -6.91
N LYS A 276 3.39 17.98 -7.18
CA LYS A 276 3.08 19.09 -6.27
C LYS A 276 1.64 19.56 -6.43
N THR A 277 1.17 19.64 -7.68
CA THR A 277 -0.20 20.08 -7.98
C THR A 277 -1.25 19.15 -7.33
N PRO A 278 -1.15 17.80 -7.48
CA PRO A 278 -1.95 16.84 -6.70
C PRO A 278 -1.97 17.09 -5.20
N LEU A 279 -0.78 17.22 -4.60
CA LEU A 279 -0.63 17.39 -3.15
C LEU A 279 -1.31 18.66 -2.65
N PHE A 280 -1.13 19.79 -3.33
CA PHE A 280 -1.77 21.05 -2.93
C PHE A 280 -3.30 20.96 -3.00
N ALA A 281 -3.84 20.35 -4.05
CA ALA A 281 -5.28 20.15 -4.19
C ALA A 281 -5.85 19.29 -3.06
N THR A 282 -5.19 18.17 -2.75
CA THR A 282 -5.56 17.28 -1.65
C THR A 282 -5.53 18.01 -0.30
N VAL A 283 -4.44 18.70 0.03
CA VAL A 283 -4.34 19.45 1.29
C VAL A 283 -5.41 20.53 1.39
N ALA A 284 -5.71 21.25 0.29
CA ALA A 284 -6.79 22.25 0.29
C ALA A 284 -8.16 21.60 0.54
N GLY A 285 -8.41 20.43 -0.05
CA GLY A 285 -9.62 19.63 0.20
C GLY A 285 -9.72 19.16 1.64
N ASP A 286 -8.65 18.57 2.19
CA ASP A 286 -8.61 18.07 3.57
C ASP A 286 -8.80 19.18 4.60
N VAL A 287 -8.15 20.33 4.42
CA VAL A 287 -8.35 21.50 5.27
C VAL A 287 -9.80 21.98 5.20
N THR A 288 -10.38 22.00 4.00
CA THR A 288 -11.80 22.32 3.81
C THR A 288 -12.69 21.33 4.56
N ASN A 289 -12.40 20.03 4.50
CA ASN A 289 -13.16 19.01 5.22
C ASN A 289 -13.10 19.24 6.73
N ILE A 290 -11.89 19.41 7.27
CA ILE A 290 -11.66 19.65 8.71
C ILE A 290 -12.40 20.89 9.21
N ILE A 291 -12.52 21.95 8.38
CA ILE A 291 -13.25 23.17 8.73
C ILE A 291 -14.77 22.94 8.64
N LEU A 292 -15.24 22.26 7.58
CA LEU A 292 -16.67 22.02 7.36
C LEU A 292 -17.26 21.04 8.37
N ASP A 293 -16.52 20.04 8.83
CA ASP A 293 -17.01 19.03 9.78
C ASP A 293 -17.63 19.64 11.03
N PRO A 294 -16.93 20.45 11.86
CA PRO A 294 -17.53 21.01 13.07
C PRO A 294 -18.69 21.98 12.78
N ILE A 295 -18.66 22.67 11.64
CA ILE A 295 -19.73 23.58 11.22
C ILE A 295 -21.00 22.78 10.90
N LEU A 296 -20.89 21.77 10.03
CA LEU A 296 -22.04 20.99 9.58
C LEU A 296 -22.54 20.03 10.67
N ILE A 297 -21.63 19.38 11.41
CA ILE A 297 -21.96 18.40 12.44
C ILE A 297 -22.59 19.08 13.66
N PHE A 298 -21.91 20.08 14.24
CA PHE A 298 -22.31 20.67 15.52
C PHE A 298 -23.10 21.98 15.38
N SER A 299 -22.70 22.89 14.47
CA SER A 299 -23.36 24.21 14.38
C SER A 299 -24.70 24.16 13.64
N LEU A 300 -24.77 23.36 12.56
CA LEU A 300 -26.00 23.11 11.81
C LEU A 300 -26.78 21.87 12.29
N HIS A 301 -26.26 21.18 13.30
CA HIS A 301 -26.89 20.00 13.90
C HIS A 301 -27.24 18.88 12.88
N LEU A 302 -26.49 18.76 11.77
CA LEU A 302 -26.73 17.73 10.75
C LEU A 302 -26.15 16.36 11.16
N GLY A 303 -25.36 16.29 12.23
CA GLY A 303 -24.77 15.04 12.74
C GLY A 303 -23.99 14.30 11.65
N VAL A 304 -24.24 13.00 11.52
CA VAL A 304 -23.58 12.13 10.52
C VAL A 304 -23.81 12.58 9.08
N THR A 305 -24.97 13.18 8.78
CA THR A 305 -25.26 13.75 7.47
C THR A 305 -24.32 14.92 7.16
N GLY A 306 -24.01 15.74 8.16
CA GLY A 306 -23.07 16.84 8.04
C GLY A 306 -21.66 16.37 7.65
N ALA A 307 -21.15 15.34 8.32
CA ALA A 307 -19.85 14.73 8.00
C ALA A 307 -19.79 14.22 6.55
N ALA A 308 -20.83 13.50 6.10
CA ALA A 308 -20.88 13.03 4.71
C ALA A 308 -20.87 14.17 3.70
N ILE A 309 -21.61 15.26 3.95
CA ILE A 309 -21.67 16.43 3.07
C ILE A 309 -20.32 17.15 3.03
N ALA A 310 -19.68 17.37 4.18
CA ALA A 310 -18.36 17.99 4.27
C ALA A 310 -17.35 17.24 3.41
N HIS A 311 -17.38 15.91 3.50
CA HIS A 311 -16.49 15.05 2.74
C HIS A 311 -16.78 15.11 1.23
N VAL A 312 -18.06 15.09 0.82
CA VAL A 312 -18.44 15.23 -0.60
C VAL A 312 -17.99 16.57 -1.17
N VAL A 313 -18.27 17.68 -0.47
CA VAL A 313 -17.86 19.04 -0.90
C VAL A 313 -16.35 19.12 -1.09
N SER A 314 -15.59 18.56 -0.15
CA SER A 314 -14.12 18.56 -0.19
C SER A 314 -13.58 17.77 -1.38
N GLN A 315 -14.18 16.61 -1.70
CA GLN A 315 -13.79 15.82 -2.87
C GLN A 315 -14.08 16.55 -4.19
N TYR A 316 -15.21 17.26 -4.28
CA TYR A 316 -15.51 18.09 -5.45
C TYR A 316 -14.56 19.29 -5.57
N LEU A 317 -14.14 19.89 -4.45
CA LEU A 317 -13.12 20.95 -4.45
C LEU A 317 -11.78 20.44 -4.99
N ILE A 318 -11.30 19.28 -4.52
CA ILE A 318 -10.07 18.65 -5.02
C ILE A 318 -10.18 18.43 -6.53
N SER A 319 -11.28 17.82 -6.98
CA SER A 319 -11.53 17.55 -8.39
C SER A 319 -11.54 18.83 -9.22
N LEU A 320 -12.19 19.90 -8.74
CA LEU A 320 -12.26 21.17 -9.45
C LEU A 320 -10.90 21.86 -9.57
N ILE A 321 -10.09 21.87 -8.50
CA ILE A 321 -8.74 22.46 -8.51
C ILE A 321 -7.86 21.73 -9.53
N LEU A 322 -7.91 20.40 -9.54
CA LEU A 322 -7.14 19.58 -10.47
C LEU A 322 -7.61 19.77 -11.92
N LEU A 323 -8.93 19.79 -12.14
CA LEU A 323 -9.49 19.98 -13.47
C LEU A 323 -9.14 21.36 -14.03
N TRP A 324 -9.25 22.40 -13.20
CA TRP A 324 -8.86 23.76 -13.56
C TRP A 324 -7.38 23.83 -13.97
N ARG A 325 -6.50 23.24 -13.15
CA ARG A 325 -5.07 23.18 -13.46
C ARG A 325 -4.78 22.38 -14.72
N LEU A 326 -5.55 21.32 -14.99
CA LEU A 326 -5.38 20.47 -16.16
C LEU A 326 -5.81 21.18 -17.44
N VAL A 327 -6.96 21.86 -17.44
CA VAL A 327 -7.49 22.65 -18.58
C VAL A 327 -6.56 23.79 -18.99
N ILE A 328 -5.77 24.32 -18.06
CA ILE A 328 -4.74 25.33 -18.37
C ILE A 328 -3.55 24.70 -19.10
N ARG A 329 -3.21 23.44 -18.80
CA ARG A 329 -2.00 22.75 -19.30
C ARG A 329 -2.22 21.98 -20.60
N VAL A 330 -3.40 21.43 -20.80
CA VAL A 330 -3.72 20.48 -21.88
C VAL A 330 -5.03 20.91 -22.52
N ASP A 331 -5.11 20.82 -23.85
CA ASP A 331 -6.38 20.99 -24.54
C ASP A 331 -7.22 19.73 -24.37
N ILE A 332 -8.33 19.85 -23.63
CA ILE A 332 -9.26 18.75 -23.40
C ILE A 332 -10.31 18.77 -24.51
N ILE A 333 -10.07 18.00 -25.57
CA ILE A 333 -11.02 17.82 -26.67
C ILE A 333 -11.80 16.53 -26.40
N PRO A 334 -13.13 16.47 -26.67
CA PRO A 334 -13.92 15.25 -26.53
C PRO A 334 -13.26 14.12 -27.33
N PRO A 335 -12.95 12.97 -26.71
CA PRO A 335 -12.28 11.89 -27.42
C PRO A 335 -13.26 11.31 -28.46
N SER A 336 -12.79 11.08 -29.68
CA SER A 336 -13.53 10.24 -30.62
C SER A 336 -13.57 8.81 -30.05
N ILE A 337 -14.69 8.10 -30.20
CA ILE A 337 -14.84 6.71 -29.72
C ILE A 337 -13.77 5.79 -30.34
N SER A 338 -13.19 6.19 -31.49
CA SER A 338 -12.08 5.54 -32.18
C SER A 338 -10.69 5.81 -31.56
N ASP A 339 -10.54 6.87 -30.75
CA ASP A 339 -9.29 7.21 -30.05
C ASP A 339 -9.18 6.55 -28.67
N LEU A 340 -10.23 5.84 -28.24
CA LEU A 340 -10.17 4.94 -27.10
C LEU A 340 -9.28 3.75 -27.49
N LYS A 341 -7.95 3.94 -27.43
CA LYS A 341 -6.91 2.91 -27.61
C LYS A 341 -6.95 1.80 -26.54
N PHE A 342 -8.11 1.58 -25.90
CA PHE A 342 -8.39 0.46 -25.00
C PHE A 342 -8.30 -0.92 -25.68
N SER A 343 -8.22 -0.96 -27.02
CA SER A 343 -8.18 -2.23 -27.77
C SER A 343 -6.85 -3.00 -27.70
N ARG A 344 -5.84 -2.49 -26.97
CA ARG A 344 -4.54 -3.16 -26.78
C ARG A 344 -3.90 -2.93 -25.40
N THR A 345 -4.70 -2.56 -24.40
CA THR A 345 -4.16 -2.04 -23.14
C THR A 345 -3.68 -3.13 -22.18
N GLU A 346 -2.50 -2.91 -21.62
CA GLU A 346 -1.85 -3.67 -20.55
C GLU A 346 -2.73 -3.95 -19.32
N VAL A 347 -3.84 -3.22 -19.10
CA VAL A 347 -4.82 -3.54 -18.04
C VAL A 347 -5.65 -4.79 -18.30
N LEU A 348 -5.75 -5.22 -19.55
CA LEU A 348 -6.28 -6.54 -19.92
C LEU A 348 -5.18 -7.60 -20.01
N THR A 349 -3.92 -7.27 -19.74
CA THR A 349 -2.88 -8.30 -19.62
C THR A 349 -3.05 -9.04 -18.30
N TRP A 350 -2.64 -10.30 -18.31
CA TRP A 350 -2.65 -11.17 -17.14
C TRP A 350 -2.02 -10.53 -15.90
N ALA A 351 -0.95 -9.74 -16.07
CA ALA A 351 -0.28 -9.01 -14.99
C ALA A 351 -1.16 -7.95 -14.31
N GLY A 352 -1.94 -7.18 -15.10
CA GLY A 352 -2.85 -6.17 -14.58
C GLY A 352 -3.96 -6.78 -13.72
N PHE A 353 -4.55 -7.89 -14.17
CA PHE A 353 -5.55 -8.64 -13.40
C PHE A 353 -4.98 -9.24 -12.11
N LEU A 354 -3.77 -9.81 -12.16
CA LEU A 354 -3.09 -10.36 -10.98
C LEU A 354 -2.88 -9.31 -9.89
N LEU A 355 -2.47 -8.09 -10.25
CA LEU A 355 -2.30 -6.99 -9.31
C LEU A 355 -3.62 -6.46 -8.77
N LEU A 356 -4.70 -6.46 -9.56
CA LEU A 356 -6.04 -6.17 -9.06
C LEU A 356 -6.49 -7.23 -8.03
N ALA A 357 -6.26 -8.51 -8.32
CA ALA A 357 -6.56 -9.61 -7.42
C ALA A 357 -5.77 -9.48 -6.10
N ARG A 358 -4.49 -9.13 -6.18
CA ARG A 358 -3.63 -8.82 -5.03
C ARG A 358 -4.26 -7.75 -4.14
N VAL A 359 -4.56 -6.57 -4.70
CA VAL A 359 -5.10 -5.43 -3.94
C VAL A 359 -6.44 -5.80 -3.32
N THR A 360 -7.32 -6.47 -4.08
CA THR A 360 -8.64 -6.90 -3.59
C THR A 360 -8.51 -7.90 -2.45
N ALA A 361 -7.63 -8.89 -2.56
CA ALA A 361 -7.41 -9.91 -1.52
C ALA A 361 -6.91 -9.28 -0.21
N VAL A 362 -5.93 -8.39 -0.31
CA VAL A 362 -5.35 -7.66 0.83
C VAL A 362 -6.40 -6.82 1.55
N THR A 363 -7.26 -6.13 0.81
CA THR A 363 -8.23 -5.19 1.41
C THR A 363 -9.47 -5.88 1.91
N PHE A 364 -9.85 -6.99 1.27
CA PHE A 364 -10.97 -7.80 1.69
C PHE A 364 -10.79 -8.31 3.12
N CYS A 365 -9.57 -8.66 3.54
CA CYS A 365 -9.28 -9.08 4.92
C CYS A 365 -9.68 -8.01 5.95
N VAL A 366 -9.35 -6.75 5.68
CA VAL A 366 -9.70 -5.61 6.55
C VAL A 366 -11.21 -5.35 6.51
N THR A 367 -11.83 -5.41 5.33
CA THR A 367 -13.29 -5.25 5.16
C THR A 367 -14.05 -6.36 5.90
N LEU A 368 -13.57 -7.59 5.86
CA LEU A 368 -14.14 -8.71 6.60
C LEU A 368 -13.99 -8.52 8.11
N ALA A 369 -12.84 -8.04 8.58
CA ALA A 369 -12.65 -7.71 9.99
C ALA A 369 -13.64 -6.63 10.48
N THR A 370 -13.90 -5.61 9.65
CA THR A 370 -14.95 -4.60 9.91
C THR A 370 -16.34 -5.24 9.99
N SER A 371 -16.68 -6.14 9.06
CA SER A 371 -17.96 -6.87 9.08
C SER A 371 -18.13 -7.68 10.37
N LEU A 372 -17.10 -8.42 10.78
CA LEU A 372 -17.10 -9.20 12.02
C LEU A 372 -17.22 -8.30 13.26
N ALA A 373 -16.57 -7.13 13.27
CA ALA A 373 -16.72 -6.16 14.34
C ALA A 373 -18.15 -5.59 14.41
N ALA A 374 -18.78 -5.33 13.27
CA ALA A 374 -20.17 -4.88 13.19
C ALA A 374 -21.17 -5.93 13.71
N HIS A 375 -20.90 -7.22 13.49
CA HIS A 375 -21.69 -8.32 14.05
C HIS A 375 -21.73 -8.34 15.59
N HIS A 376 -20.69 -7.85 16.26
CA HIS A 376 -20.64 -7.73 17.72
C HIS A 376 -21.40 -6.51 18.27
N GLY A 377 -21.94 -5.66 17.41
CA GLY A 377 -22.79 -4.53 17.76
C GLY A 377 -22.09 -3.16 17.70
N PRO A 378 -22.81 -2.08 18.05
CA PRO A 378 -22.32 -0.72 17.83
C PRO A 378 -21.09 -0.36 18.66
N ILE A 379 -21.04 -0.77 19.93
CA ILE A 379 -19.95 -0.38 20.83
C ILE A 379 -18.61 -1.01 20.38
N PRO A 380 -18.51 -2.33 20.11
CA PRO A 380 -17.29 -2.92 19.57
C PRO A 380 -16.90 -2.36 18.20
N MET A 381 -17.88 -2.13 17.32
CA MET A 381 -17.61 -1.57 16.00
C MET A 381 -17.05 -0.13 16.07
N ALA A 382 -17.58 0.71 16.96
CA ALA A 382 -17.05 2.06 17.18
C ALA A 382 -15.60 2.05 17.67
N ALA A 383 -15.28 1.18 18.63
CA ALA A 383 -13.91 1.01 19.11
C ALA A 383 -13.00 0.47 18.00
N PHE A 384 -13.49 -0.49 17.21
CA PHE A 384 -12.78 -1.06 16.07
C PHE A 384 -12.47 0.01 15.03
N GLN A 385 -13.42 0.88 14.69
CA GLN A 385 -13.24 1.95 13.71
C GLN A 385 -12.13 2.92 14.12
N ILE A 386 -12.12 3.39 15.37
CA ILE A 386 -11.08 4.30 15.88
C ILE A 386 -9.71 3.62 15.80
N CYS A 387 -9.62 2.39 16.33
CA CYS A 387 -8.38 1.64 16.36
C CYS A 387 -7.86 1.34 14.95
N LEU A 388 -8.74 0.94 14.03
CA LEU A 388 -8.39 0.66 12.63
C LEU A 388 -7.94 1.93 11.90
N GLN A 389 -8.59 3.07 12.15
CA GLN A 389 -8.19 4.34 11.57
C GLN A 389 -6.80 4.78 12.05
N VAL A 390 -6.52 4.68 13.35
CA VAL A 390 -5.20 4.95 13.93
C VAL A 390 -4.16 3.96 13.38
N TRP A 391 -4.52 2.69 13.29
CA TRP A 391 -3.66 1.65 12.74
C TRP A 391 -3.27 1.94 11.29
N MET A 392 -4.24 2.25 10.41
CA MET A 392 -4.00 2.53 9.00
C MET A 392 -3.26 3.85 8.75
N SER A 393 -3.63 4.92 9.48
CA SER A 393 -3.02 6.26 9.30
C SER A 393 -1.53 6.26 9.64
N THR A 394 -1.15 5.63 10.75
CA THR A 394 0.26 5.50 11.14
C THR A 394 1.02 4.54 10.22
N SER A 395 0.36 3.49 9.75
CA SER A 395 0.93 2.54 8.79
C SER A 395 1.34 3.18 7.46
N LEU A 396 0.59 4.17 6.99
CA LEU A 396 0.86 4.85 5.71
C LEU A 396 2.14 5.70 5.73
N LEU A 397 2.65 6.07 6.91
CA LEU A 397 3.97 6.70 7.03
C LEU A 397 5.10 5.76 6.56
N ALA A 398 4.93 4.45 6.74
CA ALA A 398 5.90 3.46 6.26
C ALA A 398 5.89 3.31 4.73
N ASP A 399 4.82 3.73 4.06
CA ASP A 399 4.69 3.67 2.61
C ASP A 399 5.66 4.63 1.92
N GLY A 400 5.97 5.78 2.54
CA GLY A 400 7.02 6.68 2.02
C GLY A 400 8.40 6.00 1.97
N LEU A 401 8.73 5.19 2.98
CA LEU A 401 9.95 4.40 2.99
C LEU A 401 9.91 3.26 1.96
N ALA A 402 8.74 2.66 1.73
CA ALA A 402 8.52 1.67 0.68
C ALA A 402 8.74 2.26 -0.72
N VAL A 403 8.22 3.45 -1.00
CA VAL A 403 8.42 4.19 -2.25
C VAL A 403 9.90 4.49 -2.51
N ALA A 404 10.65 4.87 -1.46
CA ALA A 404 12.10 5.06 -1.58
C ALA A 404 12.83 3.75 -1.94
N GLY A 405 12.47 2.64 -1.27
CA GLY A 405 12.97 1.32 -1.62
C GLY A 405 12.67 0.94 -3.07
N GLN A 406 11.43 1.12 -3.50
CA GLN A 406 11.00 0.85 -4.88
C GLN A 406 11.82 1.63 -5.90
N ALA A 407 11.98 2.94 -5.72
CA ALA A 407 12.69 3.81 -6.66
C ALA A 407 14.18 3.47 -6.78
N ILE A 408 14.87 3.25 -5.65
CA ILE A 408 16.31 2.96 -5.63
C ILE A 408 16.58 1.57 -6.21
N LEU A 409 15.76 0.57 -5.87
CA LEU A 409 15.90 -0.78 -6.42
C LEU A 409 15.65 -0.80 -7.92
N ALA A 410 14.56 -0.18 -8.39
CA ALA A 410 14.24 -0.12 -9.82
C ALA A 410 15.39 0.52 -10.62
N SER A 411 15.96 1.64 -10.13
CA SER A 411 17.11 2.27 -10.78
C SER A 411 18.38 1.42 -10.75
N SER A 412 18.63 0.72 -9.63
CA SER A 412 19.82 -0.12 -9.46
C SER A 412 19.76 -1.36 -10.35
N PHE A 413 18.59 -2.00 -10.46
CA PHE A 413 18.37 -3.11 -11.39
C PHE A 413 18.48 -2.68 -12.86
N ALA A 414 17.93 -1.53 -13.23
CA ALA A 414 18.06 -0.98 -14.58
C ALA A 414 19.53 -0.70 -14.97
N LYS A 415 20.39 -0.36 -14.00
CA LYS A 415 21.83 -0.15 -14.20
C LYS A 415 22.69 -1.41 -14.04
N GLY A 416 22.08 -2.55 -13.68
CA GLY A 416 22.80 -3.79 -13.37
C GLY A 416 23.62 -3.74 -12.07
N ASP A 417 23.42 -2.73 -11.22
CA ASP A 417 24.14 -2.58 -9.94
C ASP A 417 23.46 -3.37 -8.82
N HIS A 418 23.76 -4.66 -8.79
CA HIS A 418 23.20 -5.60 -7.81
C HIS A 418 23.70 -5.31 -6.39
N GLN A 419 24.89 -4.73 -6.23
CA GLN A 419 25.44 -4.41 -4.91
C GLN A 419 24.68 -3.25 -4.28
N LYS A 420 24.42 -2.18 -5.04
CA LYS A 420 23.59 -1.07 -4.58
C LYS A 420 22.16 -1.51 -4.29
N ALA A 421 21.58 -2.39 -5.12
CA ALA A 421 20.24 -2.94 -4.88
C ALA A 421 20.13 -3.68 -3.54
N VAL A 422 21.09 -4.56 -3.23
CA VAL A 422 21.11 -5.31 -1.96
C VAL A 422 21.38 -4.38 -0.76
N ALA A 423 22.29 -3.42 -0.90
CA ALA A 423 22.58 -2.43 0.15
C ALA A 423 21.35 -1.56 0.46
N ALA A 424 20.66 -1.08 -0.58
CA ALA A 424 19.43 -0.31 -0.45
C ALA A 424 18.32 -1.12 0.22
N ALA A 425 18.07 -2.34 -0.24
CA ALA A 425 17.04 -3.22 0.35
C ALA A 425 17.30 -3.46 1.85
N SER A 426 18.55 -3.76 2.21
CA SER A 426 18.95 -3.96 3.61
C SER A 426 18.76 -2.70 4.45
N ARG A 427 19.18 -1.53 3.95
CA ARG A 427 19.06 -0.26 4.67
C ARG A 427 17.61 0.15 4.89
N VAL A 428 16.77 0.04 3.86
CA VAL A 428 15.34 0.38 3.94
C VAL A 428 14.60 -0.57 4.88
N LEU A 429 14.95 -1.86 4.91
CA LEU A 429 14.43 -2.83 5.89
C LEU A 429 14.88 -2.54 7.33
N GLN A 430 16.11 -2.07 7.54
CA GLN A 430 16.56 -1.66 8.87
C GLN A 430 15.83 -0.39 9.35
N LEU A 431 15.68 0.59 8.45
CA LEU A 431 14.95 1.82 8.73
C LEU A 431 13.46 1.56 9.02
N SER A 432 12.84 0.55 8.40
CA SER A 432 11.43 0.22 8.67
C SER A 432 11.22 -0.37 10.06
N ILE A 433 12.17 -1.15 10.58
CA ILE A 433 12.13 -1.60 11.98
C ILE A 433 12.21 -0.41 12.93
N VAL A 434 13.15 0.53 12.69
CA VAL A 434 13.29 1.74 13.51
C VAL A 434 12.03 2.60 13.44
N LEU A 435 11.52 2.84 12.23
CA LEU A 435 10.28 3.59 12.01
C LEU A 435 9.10 2.92 12.71
N GLY A 436 8.91 1.62 12.52
CA GLY A 436 7.81 0.89 13.12
C GLY A 436 7.88 0.81 14.65
N LEU A 437 9.07 0.74 15.25
CA LEU A 437 9.24 0.88 16.70
C LEU A 437 8.90 2.31 17.18
N GLY A 438 9.30 3.33 16.42
CA GLY A 438 8.90 4.72 16.64
C GLY A 438 7.38 4.88 16.62
N LEU A 439 6.72 4.37 15.58
CA LEU A 439 5.26 4.38 15.43
C LEU A 439 4.56 3.61 16.55
N ALA A 440 5.08 2.44 16.95
CA ALA A 440 4.56 1.67 18.09
C ALA A 440 4.59 2.49 19.38
N SER A 441 5.70 3.16 19.66
CA SER A 441 5.85 4.01 20.86
C SER A 441 4.92 5.23 20.81
N MET A 442 4.81 5.87 19.64
CA MET A 442 3.95 7.03 19.40
C MET A 442 2.48 6.67 19.62
N ILE A 443 2.01 5.53 19.09
CA ILE A 443 0.64 5.07 19.30
C ILE A 443 0.42 4.64 20.76
N GLY A 444 1.36 3.88 21.34
CA GLY A 444 1.24 3.38 22.71
C GLY A 444 1.06 4.53 23.71
N VAL A 445 1.89 5.57 23.60
CA VAL A 445 1.77 6.78 24.44
C VAL A 445 0.55 7.61 24.02
N GLY A 446 0.42 7.88 22.71
CA GLY A 446 -0.61 8.78 22.18
C GLY A 446 -2.03 8.30 22.46
N MET A 447 -2.33 7.02 22.32
CA MET A 447 -3.66 6.46 22.56
C MET A 447 -3.98 6.24 24.04
N GLN A 448 -2.96 5.92 24.85
CA GLN A 448 -3.13 5.78 26.29
C GLN A 448 -3.60 7.09 26.95
N PHE A 449 -3.12 8.23 26.45
CA PHE A 449 -3.52 9.54 26.97
C PHE A 449 -4.54 10.28 26.10
N GLY A 450 -4.60 9.97 24.80
CA GLY A 450 -5.36 10.71 23.79
C GLY A 450 -6.63 10.03 23.28
N SER A 451 -6.95 8.80 23.71
CA SER A 451 -8.18 8.11 23.25
C SER A 451 -9.48 8.88 23.57
N GLY A 452 -9.48 9.71 24.62
CA GLY A 452 -10.59 10.62 24.97
C GLY A 452 -10.85 11.77 24.00
N VAL A 453 -9.94 11.99 23.03
CA VAL A 453 -10.16 12.93 21.93
C VAL A 453 -11.24 12.41 20.98
N PHE A 454 -11.25 11.10 20.73
CA PHE A 454 -12.16 10.46 19.78
C PHE A 454 -13.56 10.25 20.37
N THR A 455 -13.66 9.87 21.65
CA THR A 455 -14.97 9.59 22.26
C THR A 455 -14.96 9.83 23.77
N LYS A 456 -16.15 10.07 24.34
CA LYS A 456 -16.37 10.16 25.79
C LYS A 456 -17.06 8.91 26.36
N ASP A 457 -17.36 7.91 25.53
CA ASP A 457 -18.05 6.70 25.98
C ASP A 457 -17.08 5.73 26.66
N ASP A 458 -17.30 5.48 27.96
CA ASP A 458 -16.44 4.61 28.77
C ASP A 458 -16.37 3.16 28.26
N LYS A 459 -17.45 2.65 27.64
CA LYS A 459 -17.47 1.27 27.10
C LYS A 459 -16.63 1.18 25.84
N VAL A 460 -16.69 2.20 24.97
CA VAL A 460 -15.82 2.29 23.78
C VAL A 460 -14.36 2.45 24.20
N LEU A 461 -14.07 3.35 25.15
CA LEU A 461 -12.71 3.57 25.65
C LEU A 461 -12.09 2.29 26.23
N LYS A 462 -12.85 1.50 26.99
CA LYS A 462 -12.37 0.20 27.51
C LYS A 462 -11.95 -0.76 26.40
N LEU A 463 -12.72 -0.84 25.31
CA LEU A 463 -12.39 -1.69 24.17
C LEU A 463 -11.19 -1.15 23.37
N ILE A 464 -11.04 0.18 23.26
CA ILE A 464 -9.86 0.79 22.65
C ILE A 464 -8.59 0.40 23.42
N HIS A 465 -8.60 0.51 24.75
CA HIS A 465 -7.45 0.12 25.57
C HIS A 465 -7.15 -1.38 25.49
N ALA A 466 -8.18 -2.23 25.32
CA ALA A 466 -7.98 -3.66 25.08
C ALA A 466 -7.37 -3.97 23.70
N ALA A 467 -7.68 -3.18 22.67
CA ALA A 467 -7.11 -3.31 21.32
C ALA A 467 -5.72 -2.67 21.20
N LEU A 468 -5.40 -1.68 22.03
CA LEU A 468 -4.18 -0.87 21.94
C LEU A 468 -2.88 -1.70 21.88
N PRO A 469 -2.69 -2.76 22.68
CA PRO A 469 -1.51 -3.61 22.54
C PRO A 469 -1.35 -4.12 21.12
N PHE A 470 -2.40 -4.61 20.47
CA PHE A 470 -2.34 -5.10 19.09
C PHE A 470 -2.05 -3.97 18.10
N VAL A 471 -2.74 -2.83 18.22
CA VAL A 471 -2.56 -1.69 17.31
C VAL A 471 -1.13 -1.15 17.35
N ALA A 472 -0.57 -0.94 18.54
CA ALA A 472 0.77 -0.39 18.72
C ALA A 472 1.84 -1.43 18.40
N SER A 473 1.70 -2.64 18.94
CA SER A 473 2.74 -3.66 18.80
C SER A 473 2.87 -4.12 17.34
N THR A 474 1.81 -4.11 16.52
CA THR A 474 1.87 -4.55 15.12
C THR A 474 2.57 -3.56 14.19
N GLN A 475 2.86 -2.32 14.61
CA GLN A 475 3.49 -1.30 13.76
C GLN A 475 4.88 -1.69 13.19
N PRO A 476 5.81 -2.32 13.94
CA PRO A 476 7.08 -2.81 13.40
C PRO A 476 6.87 -3.87 12.32
N VAL A 477 5.94 -4.81 12.54
CA VAL A 477 5.61 -5.85 11.55
C VAL A 477 5.01 -5.21 10.31
N ASN A 478 4.10 -4.25 10.51
CA ASN A 478 3.44 -3.54 9.45
C ASN A 478 4.42 -2.71 8.60
N SER A 479 5.33 -1.96 9.23
CA SER A 479 6.33 -1.16 8.52
C SER A 479 7.24 -2.03 7.65
N VAL A 480 7.66 -3.19 8.16
CA VAL A 480 8.46 -4.14 7.39
C VAL A 480 7.65 -4.74 6.22
N ALA A 481 6.38 -5.08 6.43
CA ALA A 481 5.50 -5.59 5.37
C ALA A 481 5.31 -4.58 4.23
N PHE A 482 5.14 -3.30 4.54
CA PHE A 482 5.01 -2.23 3.54
C PHE A 482 6.30 -2.04 2.76
N VAL A 483 7.46 -2.05 3.44
CA VAL A 483 8.75 -1.98 2.75
C VAL A 483 8.99 -3.20 1.85
N PHE A 484 8.58 -4.40 2.26
CA PHE A 484 8.64 -5.56 1.39
C PHE A 484 7.79 -5.37 0.14
N ASP A 485 6.60 -4.79 0.25
CA ASP A 485 5.81 -4.45 -0.92
C ASP A 485 6.57 -3.50 -1.85
N GLY A 486 7.17 -2.43 -1.33
CA GLY A 486 8.01 -1.52 -2.14
C GLY A 486 9.19 -2.22 -2.83
N ILE A 487 9.85 -3.14 -2.14
CA ILE A 487 10.95 -3.95 -2.69
C ILE A 487 10.46 -4.86 -3.83
N MET A 488 9.32 -5.53 -3.67
CA MET A 488 8.74 -6.40 -4.71
C MET A 488 8.38 -5.60 -5.97
N PHE A 489 7.81 -4.41 -5.78
CA PHE A 489 7.49 -3.52 -6.90
C PHE A 489 8.76 -2.98 -7.57
N GLY A 490 9.81 -2.67 -6.80
CA GLY A 490 11.11 -2.25 -7.34
C GLY A 490 11.83 -3.37 -8.12
N ALA A 491 11.57 -4.63 -7.77
CA ALA A 491 12.10 -5.81 -8.47
C ALA A 491 11.21 -6.28 -9.63
N SER A 492 10.04 -5.66 -9.86
CA SER A 492 9.06 -6.03 -10.90
C SER A 492 8.51 -7.46 -10.80
N ASP A 493 8.57 -8.11 -9.64
CA ASP A 493 8.02 -9.47 -9.43
C ASP A 493 6.53 -9.43 -9.03
N TYR A 494 5.71 -8.97 -9.98
CA TYR A 494 4.27 -8.78 -9.77
C TYR A 494 3.50 -10.09 -9.62
N ILE A 495 3.99 -11.17 -10.25
CA ILE A 495 3.34 -12.49 -10.25
C ILE A 495 3.46 -13.12 -8.87
N PHE A 496 4.69 -13.20 -8.33
CA PHE A 496 4.90 -13.70 -6.96
C PHE A 496 4.14 -12.86 -5.94
N SER A 497 4.17 -11.53 -6.08
CA SER A 497 3.44 -10.61 -5.20
C SER A 497 1.92 -10.89 -5.21
N ALA A 498 1.34 -11.16 -6.38
CA ALA A 498 -0.08 -11.46 -6.47
C ALA A 498 -0.46 -12.79 -5.81
N TYR A 499 0.21 -13.89 -6.18
CA TYR A 499 -0.10 -15.22 -5.64
C TYR A 499 0.12 -15.29 -4.12
N SER A 500 1.23 -14.73 -3.65
CA SER A 500 1.55 -14.73 -2.22
C SER A 500 0.51 -13.96 -1.41
N MET A 501 0.04 -12.80 -1.87
CA MET A 501 -1.00 -12.03 -1.17
C MET A 501 -2.38 -12.71 -1.19
N VAL A 502 -2.73 -13.40 -2.29
CA VAL A 502 -3.97 -14.19 -2.34
C VAL A 502 -3.90 -15.36 -1.35
N ALA A 503 -2.76 -16.06 -1.27
CA ALA A 503 -2.56 -17.12 -0.28
C ALA A 503 -2.63 -16.60 1.17
N VAL A 504 -1.99 -15.46 1.44
CA VAL A 504 -2.07 -14.77 2.74
C VAL A 504 -3.53 -14.42 3.07
N ALA A 505 -4.30 -13.91 2.12
CA ALA A 505 -5.69 -13.55 2.32
C ALA A 505 -6.56 -14.77 2.65
N ILE A 506 -6.40 -15.89 1.94
CA ILE A 506 -7.15 -17.13 2.20
C ILE A 506 -6.92 -17.60 3.65
N ILE A 507 -5.66 -17.68 4.08
CA ILE A 507 -5.33 -18.09 5.46
C ILE A 507 -5.92 -17.09 6.47
N SER A 508 -5.80 -15.79 6.19
CA SER A 508 -6.28 -14.73 7.07
C SER A 508 -7.80 -14.73 7.22
N ILE A 509 -8.55 -15.01 6.14
CA ILE A 509 -10.01 -15.14 6.16
C ILE A 509 -10.43 -16.30 7.07
N VAL A 510 -9.76 -17.45 6.98
CA VAL A 510 -10.02 -18.60 7.85
C VAL A 510 -9.74 -18.23 9.32
N CYS A 511 -8.60 -17.59 9.60
CA CYS A 511 -8.27 -17.12 10.95
C CYS A 511 -9.30 -16.11 11.48
N LEU A 512 -9.77 -15.18 10.65
CA LEU A 512 -10.79 -14.19 11.02
C LEU A 512 -12.08 -14.86 11.49
N PHE A 513 -12.61 -15.83 10.74
CA PHE A 513 -13.83 -16.54 11.13
C PHE A 513 -13.64 -17.37 12.41
N LEU A 514 -12.54 -18.14 12.52
CA LEU A 514 -12.29 -19.01 13.67
C LEU A 514 -12.04 -18.21 14.96
N LEU A 515 -11.23 -17.15 14.90
CA LEU A 515 -10.85 -16.37 16.07
C LEU A 515 -11.94 -15.39 16.49
N SER A 516 -12.67 -14.79 15.55
CA SER A 516 -13.83 -13.94 15.88
C SER A 516 -14.95 -14.74 16.56
N SER A 517 -15.21 -15.98 16.12
CA SER A 517 -16.22 -16.84 16.73
C SER A 517 -15.84 -17.26 18.16
N SER A 518 -14.56 -17.55 18.41
CA SER A 518 -14.08 -18.05 19.71
C SER A 518 -13.76 -16.95 20.73
N HIS A 519 -13.15 -15.84 20.29
CA HIS A 519 -12.60 -14.79 21.17
C HIS A 519 -13.22 -13.40 20.91
N GLY A 520 -14.27 -13.32 20.09
CA GLY A 520 -15.01 -12.09 19.81
C GLY A 520 -14.14 -10.94 19.28
N PHE A 521 -14.30 -9.75 19.86
CA PHE A 521 -13.58 -8.53 19.46
C PHE A 521 -12.05 -8.68 19.48
N ILE A 522 -11.49 -9.31 20.51
CA ILE A 522 -10.04 -9.53 20.60
C ILE A 522 -9.57 -10.53 19.54
N GLY A 523 -10.39 -11.54 19.24
CA GLY A 523 -10.14 -12.50 18.16
C GLY A 523 -9.92 -11.85 16.80
N ILE A 524 -10.65 -10.76 16.51
CA ILE A 524 -10.47 -9.98 15.27
C ILE A 524 -9.07 -9.35 15.21
N TRP A 525 -8.59 -8.77 16.32
CA TRP A 525 -7.26 -8.16 16.38
C TRP A 525 -6.12 -9.19 16.32
N ILE A 526 -6.31 -10.37 16.92
CA ILE A 526 -5.37 -11.48 16.78
C ILE A 526 -5.31 -11.92 15.31
N ALA A 527 -6.46 -12.05 14.64
CA ALA A 527 -6.50 -12.42 13.23
C ALA A 527 -5.85 -11.35 12.32
N LEU A 528 -6.06 -10.06 12.59
CA LEU A 528 -5.36 -8.97 11.88
C LEU A 528 -3.85 -8.98 12.13
N THR A 529 -3.42 -9.36 13.34
CA THR A 529 -2.01 -9.56 13.68
C THR A 529 -1.40 -10.71 12.89
N ILE A 530 -2.12 -11.82 12.76
CA ILE A 530 -1.72 -12.96 11.92
C ILE A 530 -1.63 -12.52 10.45
N TYR A 531 -2.65 -11.82 9.94
CA TYR A 531 -2.68 -11.29 8.58
C TYR A 531 -1.44 -10.45 8.25
N ILE A 532 -1.10 -9.46 9.09
CA ILE A 532 0.05 -8.59 8.80
C ILE A 532 1.38 -9.35 8.96
N SER A 533 1.44 -10.30 9.89
CA SER A 533 2.60 -11.18 10.05
C SER A 533 2.80 -12.06 8.83
N LEU A 534 1.75 -12.69 8.32
CA LEU A 534 1.78 -13.49 7.09
C LEU A 534 2.19 -12.65 5.87
N ARG A 535 1.72 -11.41 5.78
CA ARG A 535 2.13 -10.46 4.73
C ARG A 535 3.63 -10.16 4.80
N MET A 536 4.17 -9.94 6.00
CA MET A 536 5.61 -9.79 6.23
C MET A 536 6.40 -11.06 5.86
N LEU A 537 5.86 -12.25 6.13
CA LEU A 537 6.47 -13.54 5.77
C LEU A 537 6.49 -13.78 4.26
N ALA A 538 5.40 -13.44 3.56
CA ALA A 538 5.31 -13.54 2.11
C ALA A 538 6.37 -12.70 1.39
N GLY A 539 6.74 -11.55 1.97
CA GLY A 539 7.85 -10.71 1.51
C GLY A 539 9.21 -11.42 1.37
N ARG A 540 9.36 -12.63 1.94
CA ARG A 540 10.61 -13.40 1.92
C ARG A 540 10.81 -14.26 0.68
N GLY A 541 9.74 -14.69 0.02
CA GLY A 541 9.84 -15.69 -1.06
C GLY A 541 10.66 -15.21 -2.26
N LEU A 542 10.80 -13.89 -2.46
CA LEU A 542 11.71 -13.31 -3.46
C LEU A 542 13.21 -13.57 -3.17
N GLN A 543 13.58 -13.81 -1.91
CA GLN A 543 15.00 -13.99 -1.53
C GLN A 543 15.48 -15.44 -1.65
N GLY A 544 14.60 -16.38 -1.95
CA GLY A 544 14.91 -17.80 -2.14
C GLY A 544 15.16 -18.15 -3.60
N ASP A 545 16.41 -17.99 -4.04
CA ASP A 545 17.15 -18.76 -5.09
C ASP A 545 18.23 -17.95 -5.81
N ARG A 546 18.29 -16.62 -5.62
CA ARG A 546 19.34 -15.77 -6.24
C ARG A 546 20.01 -14.74 -5.32
N GLY A 547 20.00 -14.95 -3.99
CA GLY A 547 20.63 -14.02 -3.04
C GLY A 547 21.16 -14.65 -1.75
N PRO A 548 22.20 -14.08 -1.12
CA PRO A 548 22.81 -14.61 0.10
C PRO A 548 21.99 -14.19 1.35
N SER A 549 20.88 -14.86 1.66
CA SER A 549 19.92 -14.39 2.70
C SER A 549 19.40 -15.44 3.71
N SER A 550 19.92 -16.66 3.74
CA SER A 550 19.39 -17.75 4.60
C SER A 550 19.47 -17.53 6.13
N ALA A 551 20.15 -16.48 6.59
CA ALA A 551 20.26 -16.11 8.01
C ALA A 551 19.34 -14.93 8.41
N ILE A 552 18.98 -14.06 7.46
CA ILE A 552 17.98 -12.99 7.61
C ILE A 552 16.62 -13.62 7.92
N ASP A 553 16.33 -14.71 7.20
CA ASP A 553 15.11 -15.49 7.27
C ASP A 553 14.80 -16.00 8.68
N ARG A 554 15.79 -16.54 9.42
CA ARG A 554 15.60 -17.10 10.77
C ARG A 554 15.31 -16.05 11.85
N SER A 555 15.87 -14.86 11.75
CA SER A 555 15.71 -13.81 12.78
C SER A 555 14.38 -13.09 12.62
N ILE A 556 13.99 -12.76 11.39
CA ILE A 556 12.65 -12.23 11.09
C ILE A 556 11.60 -13.31 11.40
N HIS A 557 11.88 -14.60 11.16
CA HIS A 557 10.98 -15.71 11.54
C HIS A 557 10.76 -15.75 13.04
N ARG A 558 11.86 -15.72 13.81
CA ARG A 558 11.80 -15.68 15.27
C ARG A 558 11.12 -14.41 15.76
N LEU A 559 11.34 -13.25 15.14
CA LEU A 559 10.66 -12.02 15.53
C LEU A 559 9.15 -12.10 15.25
N ALA A 560 8.73 -12.54 14.06
CA ALA A 560 7.33 -12.69 13.69
C ALA A 560 6.62 -13.75 14.54
N LEU A 561 7.24 -14.92 14.78
CA LEU A 561 6.67 -15.96 15.65
C LEU A 561 6.63 -15.51 17.11
N LEU A 562 7.73 -14.95 17.63
CA LEU A 562 7.79 -14.43 19.00
C LEU A 562 6.74 -13.35 19.17
N PHE A 563 6.52 -12.52 18.16
CA PHE A 563 5.53 -11.47 18.18
C PHE A 563 4.09 -11.99 18.15
N VAL A 564 3.77 -12.94 17.26
CA VAL A 564 2.47 -13.63 17.26
C VAL A 564 2.22 -14.33 18.60
N LEU A 565 3.25 -14.98 19.16
CA LEU A 565 3.17 -15.63 20.47
C LEU A 565 3.04 -14.62 21.63
N LEU A 566 3.71 -13.48 21.57
CA LEU A 566 3.61 -12.40 22.57
C LEU A 566 2.23 -11.73 22.52
N CYS A 567 1.68 -11.51 21.33
CA CYS A 567 0.32 -10.99 21.17
C CYS A 567 -0.74 -12.00 21.62
N ALA A 568 -0.55 -13.29 21.33
CA ALA A 568 -1.41 -14.36 21.82
C ALA A 568 -1.36 -14.46 23.36
N LYS A 569 -0.16 -14.42 23.94
CA LYS A 569 0.06 -14.52 25.39
C LYS A 569 -0.33 -13.23 26.14
N GLY A 570 -0.17 -12.06 25.53
CA GLY A 570 -0.67 -10.78 26.03
C GLY A 570 -2.20 -10.75 26.07
N GLY A 571 -2.86 -11.40 25.10
CA GLY A 571 -4.29 -11.72 25.17
C GLY A 571 -4.61 -12.54 26.42
N GLU A 572 -3.95 -13.68 26.62
CA GLU A 572 -4.17 -14.58 27.77
C GLU A 572 -3.96 -13.91 29.16
N ILE A 573 -2.96 -13.03 29.29
CA ILE A 573 -2.71 -12.29 30.55
C ILE A 573 -3.88 -11.33 30.87
N PHE A 574 -4.54 -10.77 29.85
CA PHE A 574 -5.75 -9.97 30.03
C PHE A 574 -6.98 -10.83 30.37
N PHE A 575 -7.03 -12.08 29.89
CA PHE A 575 -8.13 -13.03 30.13
C PHE A 575 -8.13 -13.67 31.52
N THR A 576 -7.04 -13.56 32.30
CA THR A 576 -6.96 -14.13 33.66
C THR A 576 -7.39 -13.19 34.79
N ARG A 577 -7.86 -11.97 34.50
CA ARG A 577 -8.61 -11.18 35.50
C ARG A 577 -10.08 -11.58 35.45
N PRO A 578 -10.62 -12.30 36.45
CA PRO A 578 -12.02 -12.66 36.44
C PRO A 578 -12.90 -11.41 36.47
N SER A 579 -13.76 -11.27 35.47
CA SER A 579 -14.88 -10.34 35.47
C SER A 579 -15.88 -10.77 36.55
N GLY A 580 -15.68 -10.28 37.78
CA GLY A 580 -16.70 -10.39 38.83
C GLY A 580 -17.93 -9.56 38.45
N GLN A 581 -19.06 -10.22 38.25
CA GLN A 581 -20.38 -9.58 38.26
C GLN A 581 -20.60 -8.89 39.61
N PRO A 582 -21.10 -7.64 39.68
CA PRO A 582 -21.71 -7.14 40.89
C PRO A 582 -23.19 -7.57 40.91
N GLY A 583 -23.45 -8.75 41.49
CA GLY A 583 -24.75 -9.05 42.09
C GLY A 583 -24.92 -8.22 43.35
N GLY A 584 -26.08 -7.58 43.50
CA GLY A 584 -26.29 -6.51 44.48
C GLY A 584 -26.09 -6.88 45.95
N ARG A 585 -25.51 -5.94 46.71
CA ARG A 585 -25.92 -5.52 48.06
C ARG A 585 -25.02 -4.39 48.57
N GLY A 586 -25.65 -3.37 49.15
CA GLY A 586 -25.14 -2.64 50.31
C GLY A 586 -24.10 -1.53 50.09
N ILE A 587 -24.52 -0.30 50.36
CA ILE A 587 -23.72 0.90 50.56
C ILE A 587 -22.68 0.70 51.68
N ALA A 588 -21.42 1.06 51.45
CA ALA A 588 -20.51 1.54 52.51
C ALA A 588 -19.37 2.38 51.89
N THR A 589 -19.28 3.61 52.36
CA THR A 589 -18.27 4.64 52.06
C THR A 589 -16.91 4.31 52.67
N GLY A 590 -15.83 4.38 51.91
CA GLY A 590 -14.45 4.34 52.45
C GLY A 590 -13.40 4.65 51.38
N ARG A 591 -12.61 5.72 51.58
CA ARG A 591 -11.47 6.09 50.72
C ARG A 591 -10.33 5.06 50.84
N PRO A 592 -9.56 4.74 49.78
CA PRO A 592 -8.33 3.97 49.93
C PRO A 592 -7.14 4.89 50.23
N ASP A 593 -6.44 4.56 51.31
CA ASP A 593 -5.18 5.12 51.76
C ASP A 593 -4.01 4.55 50.94
N TRP A 594 -3.07 5.40 50.51
CA TRP A 594 -1.92 5.05 49.69
C TRP A 594 -0.67 4.93 50.56
N SER A 595 -0.48 3.79 51.22
CA SER A 595 0.79 3.49 51.88
C SER A 595 1.02 1.98 52.00
N ALA A 596 1.60 1.36 50.97
CA ALA A 596 2.56 0.24 51.05
C ALA A 596 2.63 -0.53 49.73
N ALA A 597 3.62 -0.21 48.90
CA ALA A 597 4.14 -1.14 47.90
C ALA A 597 5.66 -0.97 47.83
N ARG A 598 6.36 -1.62 48.77
CA ARG A 598 7.79 -1.90 48.68
C ARG A 598 7.97 -3.11 47.76
N ALA A 599 8.82 -2.96 46.75
CA ALA A 599 9.28 -4.05 45.89
C ALA A 599 10.12 -5.07 46.66
N PRO A 600 10.23 -6.30 46.14
CA PRO A 600 11.51 -7.01 46.22
C PRO A 600 11.99 -7.54 44.87
N HIS A 601 13.31 -7.43 44.71
CA HIS A 601 14.18 -8.16 43.79
C HIS A 601 14.15 -9.68 44.06
N ALA A 602 14.28 -10.50 43.01
CA ALA A 602 14.85 -11.86 43.03
C ALA A 602 15.19 -12.26 41.58
N GLU A 603 16.45 -12.21 41.17
CA GLU A 603 17.47 -13.28 41.18
C GLU A 603 17.29 -14.37 40.10
N LEU A 604 18.27 -14.40 39.19
CA LEU A 604 18.51 -15.45 38.19
C LEU A 604 19.02 -16.73 38.88
N CYS A 605 18.44 -17.88 38.56
CA CYS A 605 19.11 -19.17 38.69
C CYS A 605 19.06 -19.95 37.37
N VAL A 606 20.25 -20.40 36.97
CA VAL A 606 20.57 -21.23 35.80
C VAL A 606 20.69 -22.68 36.28
N GLY A 607 20.08 -23.63 35.56
CA GLY A 607 20.52 -25.04 35.61
C GLY A 607 19.41 -26.11 35.50
N PRO A 608 19.73 -27.31 35.00
CA PRO A 608 18.90 -28.04 34.04
C PRO A 608 18.39 -29.40 34.52
N ALA A 609 17.31 -29.93 33.93
CA ALA A 609 17.12 -31.37 33.64
C ALA A 609 15.69 -31.63 33.12
N TRP A 610 15.61 -32.23 31.93
CA TRP A 610 14.43 -32.98 31.48
C TRP A 610 14.40 -34.36 32.16
N PRO A 611 13.21 -34.95 32.31
CA PRO A 611 13.09 -36.36 31.93
C PRO A 611 11.87 -36.61 31.03
N THR A 612 12.18 -37.28 29.92
CA THR A 612 11.31 -38.13 29.11
C THR A 612 10.76 -39.30 29.96
N ILE A 613 9.53 -39.77 29.74
CA ILE A 613 9.14 -41.21 29.87
C ILE A 613 7.81 -41.45 29.10
N GLN A 614 7.77 -42.62 28.45
CA GLN A 614 6.77 -43.16 27.53
C GLN A 614 5.54 -43.81 28.21
N VAL A 615 4.40 -43.72 27.49
CA VAL A 615 3.35 -44.71 27.16
C VAL A 615 3.10 -45.95 28.06
N GLY A 616 1.84 -46.14 28.47
CA GLY A 616 1.23 -47.46 28.76
C GLY A 616 -0.15 -47.42 29.45
N PRO A 617 -1.12 -48.30 29.13
CA PRO A 617 -2.57 -48.00 29.15
C PRO A 617 -3.34 -48.61 30.34
N ARG A 618 -4.50 -48.05 30.75
CA ARG A 618 -5.50 -48.75 31.60
C ARG A 618 -6.96 -48.36 31.36
N HIS A 619 -7.70 -49.34 30.85
CA HIS A 619 -9.03 -49.85 31.24
C HIS A 619 -10.14 -48.94 31.79
N PHE A 620 -11.22 -48.91 31.02
CA PHE A 620 -12.62 -48.73 31.42
C PHE A 620 -13.16 -49.95 32.19
N ASN A 621 -13.88 -49.74 33.30
CA ASN A 621 -15.04 -50.56 33.70
C ASN A 621 -15.88 -49.91 34.81
N VAL A 622 -17.07 -50.50 35.05
CA VAL A 622 -18.15 -50.23 36.02
C VAL A 622 -19.24 -49.29 35.47
N GLY A 623 -20.51 -49.65 35.29
CA GLY A 623 -21.30 -50.85 35.61
C GLY A 623 -22.81 -50.50 35.44
N PRO A 624 -23.75 -51.46 35.32
CA PRO A 624 -25.01 -51.29 34.56
C PRO A 624 -26.32 -51.23 35.40
N GLY A 625 -27.43 -50.86 34.72
CA GLY A 625 -28.84 -51.02 35.14
C GLY A 625 -29.48 -49.72 35.66
N ASN A 626 -30.72 -49.33 35.33
CA ASN A 626 -31.89 -50.12 34.96
C ASN A 626 -32.91 -49.27 34.16
N ARG A 627 -33.87 -49.98 33.56
CA ARG A 627 -34.92 -49.61 32.58
C ARG A 627 -35.89 -48.46 32.93
N ALA A 628 -36.30 -47.76 31.86
CA ALA A 628 -37.64 -47.35 31.41
C ALA A 628 -38.75 -46.96 32.42
N ALA A 629 -39.41 -45.80 32.17
CA ALA A 629 -40.83 -45.71 31.83
C ALA A 629 -41.29 -44.25 31.58
N VAL A 630 -42.13 -44.11 30.55
CA VAL A 630 -43.00 -42.99 30.11
C VAL A 630 -42.36 -41.84 29.36
#